data_AF-A0A7G6XWY9-F1
#
_entry.id   AF-A0A7G6XWY9-F1
#
_cell.length_a   1.000
_cell.length_b   1.000
_cell.length_c   1.000
_cell.angle_alpha   90.00
_cell.angle_beta   90.00
_cell.angle_gamma   90.00
#
_symmetry.space_group_name_H-M   'P 1'
#
loop_
_entity.id
_entity.type
_entity.pdbx_description
1 polymer ?
#
loop_
_entity_poly.entity_id
_entity_poly.type
_entity_poly.pdbx_seq_one_letter_code
_entity_poly.pdbx_strand_id
1 'polypeptide(L)'
;MNWLLYMLFPISSSSSLSFSLPSFSQSFFQKGLLEGYGSHYKSFIEDNDKIEGDGEYLSLINRPNTEISVDFIKQLSNKVITRTDKSYKPSTSFKAALGAFVSDLFRIVADQELSYGYHVMSPGAFTKEPVGYKPFRSVIQGMYEFRLIDYQRGFREHTGAGAKAQAARFRATDKLLEMAAAYGITPANAYLHFGFMPRPSALRNPVTLKTARRFGREPQSMTFDLGDGKAKQIAEQVNELNAFFAKQEITPNCHYAFVRMFSRGDQSAFNWDQGGRLYSVGFGNYQQLAGKRRTIAQPVIRQDIRINGEETVELDIKASHLTILHAMAGIPLPNHPDPYIIPGFDRGVVKTFVTMTLGYDRFHKDWTDNAVATYRKKTGQDLRAVPFGAVKEAVLSAIPLLKSWPDSPIRWGDLQFIESEAVIDAVHTLAFEHGIPALPVHDSIIVPARYKELAIKALSEKFAAYVGVRPTIDAK
;
A
#
# COMPACT_ATOMS: atom_id res chain seq x y z
N MET A 1 55.00 -37.70 9.11
CA MET A 1 55.43 -38.28 10.40
C MET A 1 54.19 -38.48 11.26
N ASN A 2 53.92 -39.73 11.66
CA ASN A 2 52.89 -40.24 12.59
C ASN A 2 51.42 -39.89 12.25
N TRP A 3 50.57 -40.82 11.76
CA TRP A 3 50.07 -42.09 12.34
C TRP A 3 49.21 -41.83 13.61
N LEU A 4 48.02 -42.40 13.89
CA LEU A 4 47.08 -43.43 13.33
C LEU A 4 45.63 -43.04 13.81
N LEU A 5 44.49 -43.71 13.54
CA LEU A 5 44.12 -44.98 12.87
C LEU A 5 42.74 -44.83 12.16
N TYR A 6 42.28 -45.87 11.47
CA TYR A 6 40.92 -46.05 10.90
C TYR A 6 40.00 -46.86 11.84
N MET A 7 38.68 -46.87 11.60
CA MET A 7 37.95 -48.13 11.26
C MET A 7 36.54 -47.86 10.70
N LEU A 8 36.00 -48.83 9.96
CA LEU A 8 34.80 -48.76 9.13
C LEU A 8 33.90 -50.00 9.33
N PHE A 9 32.58 -49.79 9.33
CA PHE A 9 31.52 -50.76 8.95
C PHE A 9 31.37 -52.09 9.78
N PRO A 10 30.31 -52.91 9.55
CA PRO A 10 28.88 -52.61 9.32
C PRO A 10 27.94 -53.52 10.19
N ILE A 11 26.64 -53.59 9.82
CA ILE A 11 25.65 -54.71 10.00
C ILE A 11 24.38 -54.35 10.79
N SER A 12 23.26 -54.85 10.24
CA SER A 12 21.86 -54.76 10.66
C SER A 12 21.48 -55.70 11.80
N SER A 13 20.50 -55.32 12.63
CA SER A 13 19.27 -56.11 12.83
C SER A 13 18.24 -55.42 13.73
N SER A 14 16.98 -55.40 13.28
CA SER A 14 15.74 -55.37 14.06
C SER A 14 15.78 -55.11 15.59
N SER A 15 15.24 -53.97 16.02
CA SER A 15 14.55 -53.85 17.31
C SER A 15 13.37 -52.88 17.18
N SER A 16 12.15 -53.41 17.26
CA SER A 16 10.92 -52.63 17.24
C SER A 16 10.77 -51.81 18.52
N LEU A 17 10.97 -50.50 18.42
CA LEU A 17 10.64 -49.54 19.47
C LEU A 17 9.48 -48.66 19.01
N SER A 18 8.27 -49.05 19.43
CA SER A 18 7.05 -48.29 19.24
C SER A 18 7.06 -47.03 20.12
N PHE A 19 7.62 -45.93 19.59
CA PHE A 19 7.44 -44.61 20.21
C PHE A 19 6.04 -44.08 19.89
N SER A 20 5.12 -44.29 20.83
CA SER A 20 3.85 -43.55 20.87
C SER A 20 4.14 -42.07 21.16
N LEU A 21 4.13 -41.24 20.12
CA LEU A 21 4.09 -39.79 20.31
C LEU A 21 2.81 -39.41 21.06
N PRO A 22 2.87 -38.61 22.14
CA PRO A 22 1.67 -38.12 22.79
C PRO A 22 0.91 -37.24 21.80
N SER A 23 -0.39 -37.50 21.66
CA SER A 23 -1.30 -36.74 20.81
C SER A 23 -1.51 -35.34 21.37
N PHE A 24 -0.62 -34.40 21.05
CA PHE A 24 -0.82 -32.98 21.31
C PHE A 24 -2.05 -32.49 20.54
N SER A 25 -3.04 -31.97 21.26
CA SER A 25 -4.30 -31.51 20.68
C SER A 25 -4.09 -30.21 19.89
N GLN A 26 -4.03 -30.32 18.56
CA GLN A 26 -3.97 -29.16 17.65
C GLN A 26 -5.10 -28.14 17.90
N SER A 27 -6.25 -28.60 18.42
CA SER A 27 -7.41 -27.76 18.73
C SER A 27 -7.14 -26.68 19.78
N PHE A 28 -6.31 -26.94 20.80
CA PHE A 28 -6.04 -25.93 21.86
C PHE A 28 -5.12 -24.82 21.37
N PHE A 29 -4.09 -25.16 20.57
CA PHE A 29 -3.15 -24.17 20.03
C PHE A 29 -3.78 -23.28 18.94
N GLN A 30 -4.64 -23.85 18.09
CA GLN A 30 -5.42 -23.07 17.11
C GLN A 30 -6.38 -22.10 17.79
N LYS A 31 -7.03 -22.51 18.88
CA LYS A 31 -8.00 -21.67 19.59
C LYS A 31 -7.33 -20.46 20.26
N GLY A 32 -6.20 -20.66 20.94
CA GLY A 32 -5.43 -19.55 21.54
C GLY A 32 -4.89 -18.55 20.52
N LEU A 33 -4.53 -19.02 19.32
CA LEU A 33 -4.13 -18.14 18.21
C LEU A 33 -5.31 -17.30 17.69
N LEU A 34 -6.51 -17.89 17.57
CA LEU A 34 -7.71 -17.17 17.16
C LEU A 34 -8.21 -16.20 18.25
N GLU A 35 -8.16 -16.59 19.52
CA GLU A 35 -8.52 -15.74 20.67
C GLU A 35 -7.65 -14.47 20.75
N GLY A 36 -6.39 -14.53 20.31
CA GLY A 36 -5.50 -13.37 20.17
C GLY A 36 -5.90 -12.34 19.09
N TYR A 37 -6.75 -12.74 18.12
CA TYR A 37 -7.39 -11.82 17.17
C TYR A 37 -8.86 -11.52 17.55
N GLY A 38 -9.44 -12.30 18.46
CA GLY A 38 -10.88 -12.33 18.74
C GLY A 38 -11.42 -11.25 19.69
N SER A 39 -10.57 -10.48 20.41
CA SER A 39 -11.05 -9.57 21.47
C SER A 39 -11.86 -8.35 20.99
N HIS A 40 -12.02 -8.16 19.67
CA HIS A 40 -12.90 -7.14 19.08
C HIS A 40 -14.11 -7.72 18.31
N TYR A 41 -14.25 -9.04 18.22
CA TYR A 41 -15.31 -9.69 17.45
C TYR A 41 -16.54 -10.01 18.33
N LYS A 42 -17.35 -8.99 18.61
CA LYS A 42 -18.72 -9.22 19.11
C LYS A 42 -19.66 -9.51 17.95
N SER A 43 -20.34 -10.66 18.02
CA SER A 43 -21.41 -11.07 17.11
C SER A 43 -22.56 -10.07 17.10
N PHE A 44 -22.96 -9.60 15.92
CA PHE A 44 -24.24 -8.93 15.70
C PHE A 44 -24.92 -9.53 14.46
N ILE A 45 -25.96 -10.31 14.73
CA ILE A 45 -27.06 -10.55 13.79
C ILE A 45 -28.17 -9.60 14.24
N GLU A 46 -28.88 -9.00 13.29
CA GLU A 46 -29.96 -8.03 13.53
C GLU A 46 -29.51 -6.73 14.19
N ASP A 47 -28.78 -5.91 13.43
CA ASP A 47 -29.23 -4.54 13.15
C ASP A 47 -28.55 -3.97 11.89
N ASN A 48 -29.18 -3.00 11.23
CA ASN A 48 -28.61 -2.31 10.06
C ASN A 48 -27.53 -1.29 10.45
N ASP A 49 -27.05 -1.34 11.68
CA ASP A 49 -26.12 -0.37 12.21
C ASP A 49 -24.72 -0.52 11.64
N LYS A 50 -24.12 0.65 11.49
CA LYS A 50 -22.99 0.88 10.60
C LYS A 50 -21.78 0.04 11.05
N ILE A 51 -21.10 -0.58 10.10
CA ILE A 51 -19.66 -0.82 10.28
C ILE A 51 -18.99 0.56 10.28
N GLU A 52 -18.66 1.10 11.45
CA GLU A 52 -17.80 2.27 11.61
C GLU A 52 -16.34 1.82 11.75
N GLY A 53 -15.40 2.65 11.29
CA GLY A 53 -13.97 2.33 11.20
C GLY A 53 -13.37 2.57 9.81
N ASP A 54 -12.05 2.48 9.72
CA ASP A 54 -11.35 2.55 8.44
C ASP A 54 -11.56 1.25 7.66
N GLY A 55 -11.67 1.38 6.33
CA GLY A 55 -11.89 0.26 5.44
C GLY A 55 -11.04 0.40 4.19
N GLU A 56 -10.72 -0.73 3.56
CA GLU A 56 -9.77 -0.80 2.45
C GLU A 56 -10.45 -1.27 1.16
N TYR A 57 -9.97 -0.78 0.03
CA TYR A 57 -10.49 -1.14 -1.28
C TYR A 57 -10.04 -2.55 -1.68
N LEU A 58 -11.01 -3.42 -1.97
CA LEU A 58 -10.76 -4.78 -2.44
C LEU A 58 -10.24 -4.75 -3.88
N SER A 59 -8.92 -4.75 -4.03
CA SER A 59 -8.27 -4.70 -5.34
C SER A 59 -8.50 -5.93 -6.23
N LEU A 60 -8.82 -7.09 -5.64
CA LEU A 60 -9.10 -8.36 -6.32
C LEU A 60 -7.99 -8.84 -7.29
N ILE A 61 -6.74 -8.41 -7.07
CA ILE A 61 -5.57 -8.76 -7.91
C ILE A 61 -4.63 -9.79 -7.27
N ASN A 62 -4.92 -10.26 -6.05
CA ASN A 62 -4.22 -11.37 -5.42
C ASN A 62 -4.75 -12.74 -5.89
N ARG A 63 -3.93 -13.79 -5.88
CA ARG A 63 -4.29 -15.16 -6.24
C ARG A 63 -3.61 -16.17 -5.30
N PRO A 64 -4.18 -17.37 -5.10
CA PRO A 64 -3.50 -18.50 -4.47
C PRO A 64 -2.18 -18.79 -5.18
N ASN A 65 -1.07 -18.90 -4.43
CA ASN A 65 0.27 -19.14 -4.97
C ASN A 65 0.97 -20.39 -4.36
N THR A 66 0.29 -21.12 -3.47
CA THR A 66 0.76 -22.39 -2.90
C THR A 66 -0.26 -23.51 -3.15
N GLU A 67 0.19 -24.77 -3.21
CA GLU A 67 -0.71 -25.93 -3.37
C GLU A 67 -1.83 -25.95 -2.31
N ILE A 68 -1.48 -25.65 -1.07
CA ILE A 68 -2.39 -25.53 0.08
C ILE A 68 -3.51 -24.50 -0.20
N SER A 69 -3.15 -23.29 -0.65
CA SER A 69 -4.11 -22.24 -0.97
C SER A 69 -4.95 -22.55 -2.21
N VAL A 70 -4.38 -23.25 -3.20
CA VAL A 70 -5.08 -23.70 -4.40
C VAL A 70 -6.15 -24.74 -4.04
N ASP A 71 -5.83 -25.72 -3.19
CA ASP A 71 -6.79 -26.73 -2.77
C ASP A 71 -7.86 -26.18 -1.81
N PHE A 72 -7.47 -25.28 -0.88
CA PHE A 72 -8.42 -24.55 -0.04
C PHE A 72 -9.46 -23.79 -0.89
N ILE A 73 -9.02 -22.97 -1.86
CA ILE A 73 -9.95 -22.22 -2.73
C ILE A 73 -10.74 -23.15 -3.65
N LYS A 74 -10.18 -24.26 -4.11
CA LYS A 74 -10.91 -25.29 -4.87
C LYS A 74 -12.04 -25.89 -4.03
N GLN A 75 -11.77 -26.31 -2.80
CA GLN A 75 -12.76 -26.91 -1.90
C GLN A 75 -13.82 -25.90 -1.44
N LEU A 76 -13.40 -24.67 -1.10
CA LEU A 76 -14.29 -23.56 -0.82
C LEU A 76 -15.20 -23.26 -2.03
N SER A 77 -14.65 -23.27 -3.26
CA SER A 77 -15.45 -23.01 -4.48
C SER A 77 -16.54 -24.05 -4.71
N ASN A 78 -16.26 -25.34 -4.42
CA ASN A 78 -17.24 -26.41 -4.52
C ASN A 78 -18.35 -26.25 -3.47
N LYS A 79 -18.05 -25.65 -2.31
CA LYS A 79 -19.02 -25.38 -1.24
C LYS A 79 -19.92 -24.20 -1.56
N VAL A 80 -19.35 -23.08 -2.02
CA VAL A 80 -20.08 -21.80 -2.16
C VAL A 80 -20.68 -21.56 -3.53
N ILE A 81 -20.53 -22.46 -4.50
CA ILE A 81 -21.19 -22.31 -5.80
C ILE A 81 -22.71 -22.49 -5.66
N THR A 82 -23.46 -21.39 -5.83
CA THR A 82 -24.92 -21.38 -5.65
C THR A 82 -25.60 -22.15 -6.78
N ARG A 83 -26.43 -23.15 -6.45
CA ARG A 83 -27.13 -23.98 -7.42
C ARG A 83 -28.23 -23.20 -8.16
N THR A 84 -28.04 -22.95 -9.45
CA THR A 84 -29.15 -22.79 -10.41
C THR A 84 -29.45 -24.14 -11.06
N ASP A 85 -30.26 -24.96 -10.39
CA ASP A 85 -30.94 -26.22 -10.78
C ASP A 85 -30.18 -27.37 -11.47
N LYS A 86 -29.05 -27.18 -12.14
CA LYS A 86 -28.23 -28.28 -12.69
C LYS A 86 -26.76 -28.08 -12.39
N SER A 87 -26.15 -29.12 -11.84
CA SER A 87 -24.76 -29.18 -11.40
C SER A 87 -23.78 -28.66 -12.46
N TYR A 88 -23.22 -27.47 -12.25
CA TYR A 88 -22.01 -27.04 -12.96
C TYR A 88 -20.87 -26.82 -11.96
N LYS A 89 -19.69 -27.35 -12.30
CA LYS A 89 -18.47 -27.21 -11.48
C LYS A 89 -18.06 -25.72 -11.45
N PRO A 90 -17.48 -25.20 -10.35
CA PRO A 90 -17.07 -23.81 -10.27
C PRO A 90 -16.08 -23.46 -11.39
N SER A 91 -16.38 -22.42 -12.18
CA SER A 91 -15.58 -22.02 -13.32
C SER A 91 -14.22 -21.45 -12.91
N THR A 92 -13.28 -21.38 -13.85
CA THR A 92 -11.96 -20.74 -13.63
C THR A 92 -12.11 -19.29 -13.18
N SER A 93 -13.05 -18.53 -13.77
CA SER A 93 -13.31 -17.14 -13.40
C SER A 93 -13.97 -17.00 -12.03
N PHE A 94 -14.82 -17.94 -11.62
CA PHE A 94 -15.37 -17.99 -10.26
C PHE A 94 -14.29 -18.28 -9.22
N LYS A 95 -13.44 -19.29 -9.47
CA LYS A 95 -12.31 -19.63 -8.59
C LYS A 95 -11.29 -18.49 -8.47
N ALA A 96 -10.99 -17.81 -9.57
CA ALA A 96 -10.13 -16.63 -9.56
C ALA A 96 -10.72 -15.48 -8.73
N ALA A 97 -12.02 -15.19 -8.90
CA ALA A 97 -12.72 -14.18 -8.12
C ALA A 97 -12.76 -14.52 -6.62
N LEU A 98 -13.03 -15.80 -6.29
CA LEU A 98 -13.07 -16.30 -4.91
C LEU A 98 -11.71 -16.21 -4.22
N GLY A 99 -10.64 -16.71 -4.88
CA GLY A 99 -9.29 -16.65 -4.33
C GLY A 99 -8.78 -15.21 -4.13
N ALA A 100 -9.15 -14.30 -5.03
CA ALA A 100 -8.84 -12.88 -4.89
C ALA A 100 -9.54 -12.24 -3.70
N PHE A 101 -10.85 -12.48 -3.58
CA PHE A 101 -11.68 -11.92 -2.52
C PHE A 101 -11.27 -12.43 -1.14
N VAL A 102 -11.03 -13.75 -1.02
CA VAL A 102 -10.53 -14.37 0.22
C VAL A 102 -9.16 -13.83 0.61
N SER A 103 -8.23 -13.65 -0.35
CA SER A 103 -6.94 -13.04 -0.07
C SER A 103 -7.06 -11.62 0.48
N ASP A 104 -7.89 -10.78 -0.12
CA ASP A 104 -8.03 -9.39 0.31
C ASP A 104 -8.71 -9.32 1.69
N LEU A 105 -9.74 -10.17 1.94
CA LEU A 105 -10.36 -10.32 3.27
C LEU A 105 -9.37 -10.78 4.34
N PHE A 106 -8.47 -11.73 4.06
CA PHE A 106 -7.47 -12.18 5.03
C PHE A 106 -6.43 -11.12 5.34
N ARG A 107 -6.05 -10.28 4.36
CA ARG A 107 -5.21 -9.11 4.60
C ARG A 107 -5.92 -8.07 5.48
N ILE A 108 -7.22 -7.87 5.30
CA ILE A 108 -8.03 -7.00 6.17
C ILE A 108 -8.07 -7.53 7.61
N VAL A 109 -8.29 -8.84 7.81
CA VAL A 109 -8.29 -9.43 9.18
C VAL A 109 -6.89 -9.44 9.82
N ALA A 110 -5.83 -9.52 9.00
CA ALA A 110 -4.46 -9.40 9.50
C ALA A 110 -4.14 -7.96 9.98
N ASP A 111 -4.69 -6.95 9.31
CA ASP A 111 -4.53 -5.55 9.70
C ASP A 111 -5.56 -5.14 10.76
N GLN A 112 -5.11 -5.09 12.02
CA GLN A 112 -5.93 -4.77 13.19
C GLN A 112 -6.53 -3.35 13.17
N GLU A 113 -6.15 -2.49 12.23
CA GLU A 113 -6.76 -1.16 12.03
C GLU A 113 -7.93 -1.18 11.03
N LEU A 114 -8.05 -2.22 10.19
CA LEU A 114 -9.09 -2.31 9.16
C LEU A 114 -10.34 -3.04 9.64
N SER A 115 -11.48 -2.36 9.55
CA SER A 115 -12.77 -2.89 10.03
C SER A 115 -13.57 -3.63 8.95
N TYR A 116 -13.30 -3.36 7.66
CA TYR A 116 -13.97 -3.98 6.51
C TYR A 116 -13.20 -3.76 5.21
N GLY A 117 -13.46 -4.62 4.22
CA GLY A 117 -13.13 -4.35 2.82
C GLY A 117 -14.32 -3.75 2.09
N TYR A 118 -14.09 -2.91 1.09
CA TYR A 118 -15.17 -2.36 0.27
C TYR A 118 -14.95 -2.50 -1.24
N HIS A 119 -16.07 -2.61 -1.98
CA HIS A 119 -16.08 -2.55 -3.44
C HIS A 119 -17.37 -1.92 -3.97
N VAL A 120 -17.30 -1.25 -5.11
CA VAL A 120 -18.50 -0.75 -5.81
C VAL A 120 -19.13 -1.90 -6.60
N MET A 121 -20.39 -2.23 -6.31
CA MET A 121 -21.09 -3.38 -6.92
C MET A 121 -21.88 -2.99 -8.16
N SER A 122 -21.23 -2.36 -9.14
CA SER A 122 -21.81 -2.03 -10.45
C SER A 122 -20.97 -2.62 -11.58
N PRO A 123 -21.55 -3.01 -12.75
CA PRO A 123 -20.77 -3.57 -13.85
C PRO A 123 -19.60 -2.69 -14.30
N GLY A 124 -19.78 -1.37 -14.29
CA GLY A 124 -18.75 -0.40 -14.65
C GLY A 124 -17.52 -0.43 -13.72
N ALA A 125 -17.70 -0.74 -12.45
CA ALA A 125 -16.61 -0.83 -11.47
C ALA A 125 -15.73 -2.08 -11.62
N PHE A 126 -16.11 -3.03 -12.49
CA PHE A 126 -15.28 -4.20 -12.86
C PHE A 126 -14.83 -4.12 -14.33
N THR A 127 -15.09 -3.00 -15.01
CA THR A 127 -14.69 -2.81 -16.41
C THR A 127 -13.19 -2.62 -16.49
N LYS A 128 -12.50 -3.53 -17.20
CA LYS A 128 -11.03 -3.64 -17.32
C LYS A 128 -10.33 -4.21 -16.05
N GLU A 129 -11.07 -4.64 -15.03
CA GLU A 129 -10.49 -5.27 -13.84
C GLU A 129 -10.14 -6.75 -14.05
N PRO A 130 -9.18 -7.33 -13.30
CA PRO A 130 -8.84 -8.76 -13.40
C PRO A 130 -9.91 -9.74 -12.91
N VAL A 131 -10.96 -9.23 -12.27
CA VAL A 131 -12.15 -9.99 -11.87
C VAL A 131 -13.38 -9.34 -12.47
N GLY A 132 -14.21 -10.14 -13.16
CA GLY A 132 -15.45 -9.65 -13.75
C GLY A 132 -16.62 -9.58 -12.75
N TYR A 133 -17.52 -8.62 -12.95
CA TYR A 133 -18.72 -8.41 -12.11
C TYR A 133 -19.58 -9.67 -11.91
N LYS A 134 -19.84 -10.45 -12.99
CA LYS A 134 -20.68 -11.66 -12.91
C LYS A 134 -20.08 -12.74 -11.99
N PRO A 135 -18.82 -13.20 -12.18
CA PRO A 135 -18.14 -14.07 -11.23
C PRO A 135 -18.13 -13.53 -9.79
N PHE A 136 -17.75 -12.27 -9.59
CA PHE A 136 -17.66 -11.69 -8.24
C PHE A 136 -19.01 -11.65 -7.53
N ARG A 137 -20.07 -11.20 -8.20
CA ARG A 137 -21.44 -11.22 -7.64
C ARG A 137 -21.88 -12.62 -7.23
N SER A 138 -21.53 -13.65 -8.00
CA SER A 138 -21.83 -15.04 -7.66
C SER A 138 -21.03 -15.54 -6.46
N VAL A 139 -19.76 -15.13 -6.32
CA VAL A 139 -18.93 -15.38 -5.14
C VAL A 139 -19.53 -14.73 -3.89
N ILE A 140 -19.91 -13.45 -3.95
CA ILE A 140 -20.55 -12.75 -2.81
C ILE A 140 -21.83 -13.46 -2.39
N GLN A 141 -22.71 -13.79 -3.34
CA GLN A 141 -23.97 -14.48 -3.06
C GLN A 141 -23.73 -15.81 -2.32
N GLY A 142 -22.82 -16.64 -2.84
CA GLY A 142 -22.50 -17.93 -2.24
C GLY A 142 -21.84 -17.83 -0.86
N MET A 143 -20.84 -16.96 -0.71
CA MET A 143 -20.19 -16.79 0.59
C MET A 143 -21.16 -16.24 1.65
N TYR A 144 -22.09 -15.37 1.27
CA TYR A 144 -23.13 -14.86 2.15
C TYR A 144 -24.15 -15.94 2.54
N GLU A 145 -24.69 -16.70 1.58
CA GLU A 145 -25.62 -17.83 1.85
C GLU A 145 -25.02 -18.86 2.81
N PHE A 146 -23.72 -19.16 2.67
CA PHE A 146 -23.02 -20.09 3.56
C PHE A 146 -22.51 -19.46 4.88
N ARG A 147 -22.81 -18.18 5.14
CA ARG A 147 -22.37 -17.40 6.32
C ARG A 147 -20.84 -17.35 6.52
N LEU A 148 -20.11 -17.19 5.42
CA LEU A 148 -18.65 -17.07 5.38
C LEU A 148 -18.16 -15.62 5.27
N ILE A 149 -19.08 -14.69 4.98
CA ILE A 149 -18.86 -13.25 5.03
C ILE A 149 -20.03 -12.54 5.69
N ASP A 150 -19.74 -11.43 6.36
CA ASP A 150 -20.72 -10.38 6.56
C ASP A 150 -20.74 -9.51 5.30
N TYR A 151 -21.92 -9.09 4.86
CA TYR A 151 -22.12 -8.31 3.65
C TYR A 151 -23.11 -7.17 3.89
N GLN A 152 -22.64 -5.93 3.87
CA GLN A 152 -23.49 -4.74 3.84
C GLN A 152 -23.60 -4.24 2.40
N ARG A 153 -24.83 -4.20 1.88
CA ARG A 153 -25.12 -3.73 0.53
C ARG A 153 -24.87 -2.22 0.41
N GLY A 154 -24.09 -1.83 -0.61
CA GLY A 154 -23.87 -0.42 -0.94
C GLY A 154 -25.14 0.26 -1.47
N PHE A 155 -25.28 1.56 -1.23
CA PHE A 155 -26.42 2.37 -1.63
C PHE A 155 -26.00 3.68 -2.29
N ARG A 156 -26.93 4.30 -3.04
CA ARG A 156 -26.81 5.66 -3.56
C ARG A 156 -28.15 6.35 -3.41
N GLU A 157 -28.15 7.48 -2.72
CA GLU A 157 -29.34 8.27 -2.39
C GLU A 157 -29.14 9.69 -2.94
N HIS A 158 -30.16 10.24 -3.58
CA HIS A 158 -30.14 11.61 -4.08
C HIS A 158 -30.81 12.53 -3.05
N THR A 159 -30.04 13.43 -2.46
CA THR A 159 -30.52 14.45 -1.52
C THR A 159 -30.50 15.83 -2.18
N GLY A 160 -31.23 16.81 -1.63
CA GLY A 160 -31.19 18.20 -2.09
C GLY A 160 -29.79 18.85 -2.02
N ALA A 161 -28.86 18.28 -1.25
CA ALA A 161 -27.47 18.73 -1.14
C ALA A 161 -26.48 17.93 -2.04
N GLY A 162 -26.97 16.98 -2.84
CA GLY A 162 -26.17 16.11 -3.71
C GLY A 162 -26.42 14.61 -3.46
N ALA A 163 -25.69 13.74 -4.16
CA ALA A 163 -25.80 12.30 -3.97
C ALA A 163 -24.92 11.79 -2.81
N LYS A 164 -25.55 11.16 -1.81
CA LYS A 164 -24.86 10.35 -0.80
C LYS A 164 -24.66 8.95 -1.36
N ALA A 165 -23.46 8.40 -1.30
CA ALA A 165 -23.17 7.07 -1.83
C ALA A 165 -22.23 6.30 -0.88
N GLN A 166 -22.47 5.00 -0.76
CA GLN A 166 -21.65 4.09 0.03
C GLN A 166 -21.39 2.82 -0.78
N ALA A 167 -20.13 2.40 -0.87
CA ALA A 167 -19.76 1.13 -1.48
C ALA A 167 -20.30 -0.05 -0.66
N ALA A 168 -20.37 -1.24 -1.29
CA ALA A 168 -20.66 -2.44 -0.53
C ALA A 168 -19.47 -2.79 0.38
N ARG A 169 -19.75 -3.31 1.57
CA ARG A 169 -18.75 -3.66 2.59
C ARG A 169 -18.79 -5.13 2.91
N PHE A 170 -17.63 -5.68 3.23
CA PHE A 170 -17.39 -7.11 3.40
C PHE A 170 -16.44 -7.36 4.57
N ARG A 171 -16.70 -8.43 5.32
CA ARG A 171 -15.83 -8.93 6.40
C ARG A 171 -15.83 -10.46 6.36
N ALA A 172 -14.70 -11.10 6.65
CA ALA A 172 -14.66 -12.55 6.86
C ALA A 172 -15.30 -12.91 8.21
N THR A 173 -16.14 -13.95 8.24
CA THR A 173 -16.63 -14.50 9.51
C THR A 173 -15.63 -15.51 10.08
N ASP A 174 -15.69 -15.77 11.39
CA ASP A 174 -14.86 -16.79 12.06
C ASP A 174 -14.93 -18.15 11.35
N LYS A 175 -16.11 -18.51 10.84
CA LYS A 175 -16.34 -19.73 10.05
C LYS A 175 -15.47 -19.81 8.79
N LEU A 176 -15.17 -18.70 8.12
CA LEU A 176 -14.23 -18.68 7.00
C LEU A 176 -12.78 -18.83 7.47
N LEU A 177 -12.45 -18.21 8.61
CA LEU A 177 -11.11 -18.28 9.22
C LEU A 177 -10.80 -19.69 9.73
N GLU A 178 -11.75 -20.35 10.41
CA GLU A 178 -11.68 -21.76 10.83
C GLU A 178 -11.50 -22.70 9.62
N MET A 179 -12.27 -22.48 8.55
CA MET A 179 -12.15 -23.26 7.31
C MET A 179 -10.75 -23.11 6.66
N ALA A 180 -10.12 -21.95 6.77
CA ALA A 180 -8.76 -21.71 6.29
C ALA A 180 -7.70 -22.31 7.23
N ALA A 181 -7.90 -22.18 8.54
CA ALA A 181 -7.01 -22.70 9.58
C ALA A 181 -6.89 -24.23 9.53
N ALA A 182 -7.94 -24.94 9.08
CA ALA A 182 -7.91 -26.37 8.78
C ALA A 182 -6.93 -26.76 7.65
N TYR A 183 -6.54 -25.81 6.79
CA TYR A 183 -5.49 -25.96 5.77
C TYR A 183 -4.14 -25.35 6.23
N GLY A 184 -4.04 -24.88 7.48
CA GLY A 184 -2.86 -24.17 7.99
C GLY A 184 -2.77 -22.71 7.56
N ILE A 185 -3.80 -22.16 6.90
CA ILE A 185 -3.87 -20.76 6.46
C ILE A 185 -4.52 -19.92 7.56
N THR A 186 -3.84 -18.88 8.04
CA THR A 186 -4.35 -17.90 9.00
C THR A 186 -4.16 -16.49 8.44
N PRO A 187 -4.88 -15.46 8.93
CA PRO A 187 -4.62 -14.07 8.55
C PRO A 187 -3.13 -13.69 8.69
N ALA A 188 -2.48 -14.16 9.77
CA ALA A 188 -1.07 -13.92 10.06
C ALA A 188 -0.09 -14.46 9.01
N ASN A 189 -0.43 -15.56 8.31
CA ASN A 189 0.44 -16.18 7.30
C ASN A 189 -0.11 -16.11 5.87
N ALA A 190 -1.29 -15.54 5.66
CA ALA A 190 -1.98 -15.50 4.36
C ALA A 190 -1.12 -14.88 3.25
N TYR A 191 -0.21 -13.95 3.57
CA TYR A 191 0.73 -13.35 2.61
C TYR A 191 1.74 -14.35 2.00
N LEU A 192 1.97 -15.50 2.63
CA LEU A 192 2.76 -16.62 2.09
C LEU A 192 1.95 -17.50 1.12
N HIS A 193 0.62 -17.48 1.27
CA HIS A 193 -0.34 -18.33 0.57
C HIS A 193 -1.11 -17.63 -0.55
N PHE A 194 -1.08 -16.30 -0.58
CA PHE A 194 -1.68 -15.48 -1.62
C PHE A 194 -0.77 -14.31 -1.98
N GLY A 195 -0.52 -14.10 -3.27
CA GLY A 195 0.29 -12.99 -3.79
C GLY A 195 -0.34 -12.36 -5.03
N PHE A 196 0.22 -11.24 -5.49
CA PHE A 196 -0.25 -10.58 -6.70
C PHE A 196 -0.21 -11.51 -7.92
N MET A 197 -1.15 -11.31 -8.83
CA MET A 197 -1.09 -11.86 -10.18
C MET A 197 0.25 -11.56 -10.87
N PRO A 198 0.63 -12.34 -11.91
CA PRO A 198 1.75 -11.99 -12.78
C PRO A 198 1.66 -10.53 -13.26
N ARG A 199 2.76 -9.79 -13.12
CA ARG A 199 2.81 -8.36 -13.42
C ARG A 199 2.53 -8.12 -14.91
N PRO A 200 1.56 -7.27 -15.28
CA PRO A 200 1.24 -6.99 -16.67
C PRO A 200 2.30 -6.06 -17.27
N SER A 201 2.61 -6.26 -18.55
CA SER A 201 3.49 -5.34 -19.29
C SER A 201 2.84 -3.98 -19.58
N ALA A 202 1.51 -3.87 -19.49
CA ALA A 202 0.79 -2.62 -19.65
C ALA A 202 -0.56 -2.65 -18.90
N LEU A 203 -0.93 -1.51 -18.32
CA LEU A 203 -2.28 -1.25 -17.85
C LEU A 203 -3.10 -0.51 -18.92
N ARG A 204 -4.42 -0.77 -18.96
CA ARG A 204 -5.34 -0.03 -19.86
C ARG A 204 -5.62 1.40 -19.38
N ASN A 205 -5.46 1.66 -18.08
CA ASN A 205 -5.64 2.96 -17.45
C ASN A 205 -4.40 3.25 -16.55
N PRO A 206 -3.20 3.48 -17.12
CA PRO A 206 -1.97 3.71 -16.35
C PRO A 206 -1.91 5.11 -15.70
N VAL A 207 -2.89 5.97 -15.98
CA VAL A 207 -3.00 7.33 -15.43
C VAL A 207 -4.33 7.47 -14.69
N THR A 208 -4.32 8.18 -13.56
CA THR A 208 -5.53 8.55 -12.82
C THR A 208 -5.52 10.05 -12.56
N LEU A 209 -6.66 10.70 -12.74
CA LEU A 209 -6.87 12.12 -12.43
C LEU A 209 -7.91 12.26 -11.31
N LYS A 210 -7.61 13.11 -10.33
CA LYS A 210 -8.48 13.43 -9.18
C LYS A 210 -8.82 14.92 -9.12
N THR A 211 -10.00 15.24 -8.62
CA THR A 211 -10.36 16.61 -8.22
C THR A 211 -9.47 17.09 -7.06
N ALA A 212 -9.48 18.38 -6.77
CA ALA A 212 -8.90 18.93 -5.55
C ALA A 212 -9.59 18.35 -4.31
N ARG A 213 -8.82 18.14 -3.23
CA ARG A 213 -9.38 17.84 -1.91
C ARG A 213 -10.08 19.10 -1.38
N ARG A 214 -11.28 18.94 -0.80
CA ARG A 214 -12.04 20.04 -0.19
C ARG A 214 -12.44 19.64 1.24
N PHE A 215 -12.67 20.61 2.11
CA PHE A 215 -13.06 20.31 3.50
C PHE A 215 -14.33 19.45 3.54
N GLY A 216 -14.27 18.32 4.23
CA GLY A 216 -15.38 17.35 4.32
C GLY A 216 -15.73 16.62 3.02
N ARG A 217 -14.90 16.68 1.96
CA ARG A 217 -15.14 15.98 0.68
C ARG A 217 -13.86 15.35 0.13
N GLU A 218 -13.90 14.04 -0.06
CA GLU A 218 -12.78 13.30 -0.64
C GLU A 218 -12.63 13.52 -2.16
N PRO A 219 -11.39 13.48 -2.71
CA PRO A 219 -11.13 13.65 -4.13
C PRO A 219 -11.83 12.62 -5.01
N GLN A 220 -12.56 13.09 -6.02
CA GLN A 220 -13.28 12.22 -6.96
C GLN A 220 -12.42 11.91 -8.20
N SER A 221 -12.56 10.70 -8.74
CA SER A 221 -11.94 10.35 -10.03
C SER A 221 -12.58 11.15 -11.16
N MET A 222 -11.74 11.71 -12.03
CA MET A 222 -12.17 12.46 -13.21
C MET A 222 -12.01 11.61 -14.48
N THR A 223 -12.92 11.78 -15.43
CA THR A 223 -12.80 11.23 -16.78
C THR A 223 -12.01 12.18 -17.67
N PHE A 224 -11.09 11.63 -18.46
CA PHE A 224 -10.28 12.32 -19.46
C PHE A 224 -10.02 11.37 -20.64
N ASP A 225 -9.61 11.90 -21.79
CA ASP A 225 -9.17 11.06 -22.90
C ASP A 225 -7.70 10.62 -22.68
N LEU A 226 -7.47 9.30 -22.69
CA LEU A 226 -6.15 8.70 -22.61
C LEU A 226 -5.39 8.74 -23.95
N GLY A 227 -6.08 9.04 -25.05
CA GLY A 227 -5.48 9.23 -26.38
C GLY A 227 -4.94 10.63 -26.64
N ASP A 228 -5.30 11.62 -25.81
CA ASP A 228 -4.95 13.03 -26.01
C ASP A 228 -3.53 13.37 -25.52
N GLY A 229 -2.88 14.34 -26.20
CA GLY A 229 -1.43 14.58 -26.24
C GLY A 229 -0.64 14.22 -24.99
N LYS A 230 -0.73 15.06 -23.94
CA LYS A 230 0.07 14.87 -22.71
C LYS A 230 -0.37 13.65 -21.90
N ALA A 231 -1.67 13.34 -21.88
CA ALA A 231 -2.20 12.16 -21.17
C ALA A 231 -1.68 10.85 -21.79
N LYS A 232 -1.61 10.80 -23.12
CA LYS A 232 -1.05 9.68 -23.88
C LYS A 232 0.44 9.49 -23.62
N GLN A 233 1.24 10.56 -23.69
CA GLN A 233 2.69 10.50 -23.41
C GLN A 233 2.97 9.97 -22.00
N ILE A 234 2.23 10.45 -21.00
CA ILE A 234 2.34 9.95 -19.62
C ILE A 234 1.93 8.47 -19.55
N ALA A 235 0.83 8.08 -20.21
CA ALA A 235 0.37 6.70 -20.22
C ALA A 235 1.38 5.73 -20.88
N GLU A 236 2.06 6.19 -21.93
CA GLU A 236 3.14 5.46 -22.60
C GLU A 236 4.36 5.30 -21.68
N GLN A 237 4.86 6.37 -21.05
CA GLN A 237 5.97 6.32 -20.09
C GLN A 237 5.72 5.35 -18.92
N VAL A 238 4.51 5.39 -18.34
CA VAL A 238 4.13 4.50 -17.22
C VAL A 238 4.05 3.04 -17.68
N ASN A 239 3.53 2.78 -18.89
CA ASN A 239 3.45 1.43 -19.42
C ASN A 239 4.80 0.89 -19.90
N GLU A 240 5.73 1.75 -20.32
CA GLU A 240 7.11 1.37 -20.60
C GLU A 240 7.78 0.85 -19.31
N LEU A 241 7.65 1.59 -18.21
CA LEU A 241 8.08 1.14 -16.88
C LEU A 241 7.40 -0.17 -16.46
N ASN A 242 6.08 -0.32 -16.68
CA ASN A 242 5.38 -1.58 -16.42
C ASN A 242 5.94 -2.75 -17.25
N ALA A 243 6.28 -2.53 -18.53
CA ALA A 243 6.88 -3.54 -19.40
C ALA A 243 8.30 -3.94 -18.97
N PHE A 244 9.06 -3.00 -18.40
CA PHE A 244 10.35 -3.29 -17.76
C PHE A 244 10.17 -4.07 -16.44
N PHE A 245 9.25 -3.62 -15.58
CA PHE A 245 8.98 -4.23 -14.28
C PHE A 245 8.28 -5.60 -14.37
N ALA A 246 7.57 -5.90 -15.45
CA ALA A 246 7.03 -7.23 -15.73
C ALA A 246 8.11 -8.32 -15.84
N LYS A 247 9.36 -7.96 -16.15
CA LYS A 247 10.49 -8.88 -16.35
C LYS A 247 11.33 -9.14 -15.09
N GLN A 248 11.13 -8.36 -14.04
CA GLN A 248 11.94 -8.42 -12.81
C GLN A 248 11.39 -9.46 -11.82
N GLU A 249 12.19 -9.91 -10.88
CA GLU A 249 11.71 -10.55 -9.65
C GLU A 249 11.64 -9.51 -8.53
N ILE A 250 10.55 -9.51 -7.75
CA ILE A 250 10.39 -8.69 -6.55
C ILE A 250 9.82 -9.61 -5.48
N THR A 251 10.60 -9.79 -4.41
CA THR A 251 10.33 -10.77 -3.37
C THR A 251 10.37 -10.08 -2.00
N PRO A 252 9.32 -10.20 -1.15
CA PRO A 252 8.04 -10.87 -1.45
C PRO A 252 7.28 -10.15 -2.56
N ASN A 253 6.27 -10.81 -3.13
CA ASN A 253 5.48 -10.27 -4.23
C ASN A 253 4.59 -9.11 -3.75
N CYS A 254 5.19 -7.91 -3.70
CA CYS A 254 4.61 -6.68 -3.15
C CYS A 254 4.43 -5.56 -4.19
N HIS A 255 4.55 -5.86 -5.49
CA HIS A 255 4.32 -4.90 -6.58
C HIS A 255 3.65 -5.59 -7.77
N TYR A 256 2.54 -5.02 -8.25
CA TYR A 256 1.80 -5.51 -9.42
C TYR A 256 2.11 -4.70 -10.68
N ALA A 257 1.81 -3.40 -10.66
CA ALA A 257 2.08 -2.45 -11.74
C ALA A 257 1.98 -1.01 -11.20
N PHE A 258 2.54 -0.06 -11.92
CA PHE A 258 2.44 1.38 -11.65
C PHE A 258 1.22 2.03 -12.32
N VAL A 259 0.65 2.98 -11.60
CA VAL A 259 -0.20 4.06 -12.13
C VAL A 259 0.37 5.42 -11.73
N ARG A 260 0.29 6.43 -12.60
CA ARG A 260 0.64 7.82 -12.26
C ARG A 260 -0.62 8.59 -11.88
N MET A 261 -0.65 9.18 -10.67
CA MET A 261 -1.86 9.83 -10.14
C MET A 261 -1.71 11.34 -9.98
N PHE A 262 -2.51 12.08 -10.72
CA PHE A 262 -2.60 13.54 -10.67
C PHE A 262 -3.79 14.00 -9.84
N SER A 263 -3.68 15.19 -9.27
CA SER A 263 -4.68 15.83 -8.40
C SER A 263 -5.09 17.19 -8.94
N ARG A 264 -6.15 17.80 -8.39
CA ARG A 264 -6.60 19.16 -8.74
C ARG A 264 -6.95 19.34 -10.23
N GLY A 265 -7.37 18.27 -10.90
CA GLY A 265 -7.77 18.30 -12.32
C GLY A 265 -9.02 19.15 -12.62
N ASP A 266 -9.75 19.58 -11.59
CA ASP A 266 -10.90 20.48 -11.65
C ASP A 266 -10.52 21.97 -11.68
N GLN A 267 -9.23 22.29 -11.85
CA GLN A 267 -8.75 23.66 -12.02
C GLN A 267 -8.71 24.06 -13.50
N SER A 268 -9.16 25.27 -13.81
CA SER A 268 -9.23 25.81 -15.18
C SER A 268 -7.86 25.93 -15.88
N ALA A 269 -6.77 25.99 -15.12
CA ALA A 269 -5.40 26.05 -15.61
C ALA A 269 -4.63 24.73 -15.46
N PHE A 270 -5.30 23.61 -15.16
CA PHE A 270 -4.65 22.32 -14.96
C PHE A 270 -3.91 21.86 -16.23
N ASN A 271 -2.62 21.52 -16.10
CA ASN A 271 -1.77 21.13 -17.22
C ASN A 271 -0.96 19.85 -16.90
N TRP A 272 -1.55 18.88 -16.18
CA TRP A 272 -0.85 17.66 -15.74
C TRP A 272 0.43 17.97 -14.95
N ASP A 273 0.31 18.90 -14.01
CA ASP A 273 1.38 19.57 -13.27
C ASP A 273 1.07 19.67 -11.75
N GLN A 274 0.12 18.85 -11.28
CA GLN A 274 -0.35 18.83 -9.90
C GLN A 274 -0.40 17.37 -9.37
N GLY A 275 0.43 17.06 -8.38
CA GLY A 275 0.61 15.67 -7.91
C GLY A 275 1.52 14.89 -8.85
N GLY A 276 1.12 13.72 -9.34
CA GLY A 276 1.85 13.01 -10.39
C GLY A 276 2.87 11.96 -9.92
N ARG A 277 2.90 11.58 -8.64
CA ARG A 277 3.70 10.43 -8.19
C ARG A 277 3.25 9.11 -8.85
N LEU A 278 4.19 8.16 -8.99
CA LEU A 278 3.87 6.76 -9.28
C LEU A 278 3.36 6.05 -8.03
N TYR A 279 2.29 5.30 -8.18
CA TYR A 279 1.69 4.45 -7.16
C TYR A 279 1.65 3.01 -7.64
N SER A 280 2.00 2.06 -6.77
CA SER A 280 1.79 0.64 -7.04
C SER A 280 0.31 0.30 -6.85
N VAL A 281 -0.29 -0.37 -7.84
CA VAL A 281 -1.64 -0.91 -7.74
C VAL A 281 -1.66 -2.09 -6.77
N GLY A 282 -2.74 -2.21 -5.98
CA GLY A 282 -3.01 -3.35 -5.10
C GLY A 282 -2.93 -3.05 -3.60
N PHE A 283 -3.76 -3.72 -2.81
CA PHE A 283 -3.68 -3.64 -1.35
C PHE A 283 -2.50 -4.47 -0.80
N GLY A 284 -1.76 -3.90 0.13
CA GLY A 284 -0.53 -4.44 0.70
C GLY A 284 0.63 -4.40 -0.29
N ASN A 285 0.70 -3.34 -1.10
CA ASN A 285 1.84 -3.07 -1.98
C ASN A 285 3.02 -2.45 -1.20
N TYR A 286 4.20 -2.45 -1.82
CA TYR A 286 5.45 -2.06 -1.16
C TYR A 286 5.48 -0.63 -0.60
N GLN A 287 4.71 0.31 -1.16
CA GLN A 287 4.65 1.69 -0.67
C GLN A 287 3.84 1.81 0.63
N GLN A 288 2.93 0.86 0.89
CA GLN A 288 2.16 0.76 2.14
C GLN A 288 2.93 0.03 3.27
N LEU A 289 3.98 -0.72 2.94
CA LEU A 289 4.81 -1.40 3.93
C LEU A 289 5.60 -0.40 4.79
N ALA A 290 5.66 -0.68 6.10
CA ALA A 290 6.52 0.06 7.00
C ALA A 290 8.01 -0.04 6.61
N GLY A 291 8.78 1.03 6.80
CA GLY A 291 10.20 1.06 6.44
C GLY A 291 11.07 0.09 7.25
N LYS A 292 11.01 0.18 8.59
CA LYS A 292 11.88 -0.59 9.51
C LYS A 292 11.17 -1.35 10.65
N ARG A 293 9.88 -1.07 10.91
CA ARG A 293 9.13 -1.63 12.06
C ARG A 293 8.19 -2.73 11.60
N ARG A 294 8.54 -3.99 11.86
CA ARG A 294 7.60 -5.12 11.74
C ARG A 294 6.53 -5.04 12.83
N THR A 295 5.33 -5.49 12.52
CA THR A 295 4.23 -5.71 13.48
C THR A 295 3.60 -7.09 13.23
N ILE A 296 2.69 -7.53 14.10
CA ILE A 296 1.93 -8.77 13.86
C ILE A 296 1.06 -8.64 12.58
N ALA A 297 0.55 -7.44 12.32
CA ALA A 297 -0.23 -7.11 11.12
C ALA A 297 0.63 -6.95 9.85
N GLN A 298 1.85 -6.42 9.98
CA GLN A 298 2.83 -6.26 8.91
C GLN A 298 4.13 -7.00 9.27
N PRO A 299 4.17 -8.33 9.09
CA PRO A 299 5.38 -9.13 9.34
C PRO A 299 6.49 -8.87 8.31
N VAL A 300 6.13 -8.33 7.14
CA VAL A 300 7.02 -7.90 6.06
C VAL A 300 7.18 -6.38 6.12
N ILE A 301 8.42 -5.90 5.99
CA ILE A 301 8.77 -4.48 5.88
C ILE A 301 9.53 -4.18 4.57
N ARG A 302 9.76 -2.90 4.25
CA ARG A 302 10.49 -2.52 3.02
C ARG A 302 11.94 -3.02 2.98
N GLN A 303 12.58 -3.16 4.15
CA GLN A 303 13.92 -3.78 4.25
C GLN A 303 13.94 -5.29 3.92
N ASP A 304 12.77 -5.95 3.87
CA ASP A 304 12.68 -7.36 3.41
C ASP A 304 12.62 -7.49 1.88
N ILE A 305 12.47 -6.38 1.16
CA ILE A 305 12.35 -6.38 -0.30
C ILE A 305 13.68 -6.75 -0.93
N ARG A 306 13.63 -7.79 -1.76
CA ARG A 306 14.69 -8.21 -2.67
C ARG A 306 14.23 -7.99 -4.11
N ILE A 307 15.14 -7.53 -4.96
CA ILE A 307 14.89 -7.36 -6.39
C ILE A 307 15.89 -8.24 -7.15
N ASN A 308 15.39 -9.12 -8.02
CA ASN A 308 16.20 -10.13 -8.73
C ASN A 308 17.08 -10.98 -7.78
N GLY A 309 16.53 -11.31 -6.59
CA GLY A 309 17.20 -12.04 -5.51
C GLY A 309 18.13 -11.21 -4.62
N GLU A 310 18.44 -9.96 -4.99
CA GLU A 310 19.42 -9.13 -4.31
C GLU A 310 18.84 -8.31 -3.16
N GLU A 311 19.68 -8.00 -2.16
CA GLU A 311 19.35 -7.03 -1.11
C GLU A 311 19.22 -5.62 -1.67
N THR A 312 18.31 -4.84 -1.10
CA THR A 312 18.02 -3.49 -1.55
C THR A 312 18.39 -2.43 -0.52
N VAL A 313 18.49 -1.19 -0.98
CA VAL A 313 18.68 0.00 -0.14
C VAL A 313 17.65 1.05 -0.53
N GLU A 314 17.02 1.69 0.46
CA GLU A 314 16.11 2.83 0.26
C GLU A 314 16.93 4.13 0.28
N LEU A 315 16.93 4.87 -0.84
CA LEU A 315 17.62 6.13 -1.05
C LEU A 315 16.63 7.29 -0.98
N ASP A 316 16.71 8.11 0.06
CA ASP A 316 15.70 9.09 0.47
C ASP A 316 16.19 10.53 0.34
N ILE A 317 15.47 11.38 -0.39
CA ILE A 317 15.79 12.81 -0.49
C ILE A 317 15.40 13.52 0.81
N LYS A 318 16.40 14.00 1.55
CA LYS A 318 16.16 14.79 2.77
C LYS A 318 15.38 16.05 2.46
N ALA A 319 14.23 16.19 3.11
CA ALA A 319 13.38 17.38 3.11
C ALA A 319 12.95 17.85 1.70
N SER A 320 12.74 16.91 0.76
CA SER A 320 12.34 17.15 -0.64
C SER A 320 11.47 18.41 -0.86
N HIS A 321 10.25 18.42 -0.31
CA HIS A 321 9.31 19.54 -0.48
C HIS A 321 9.81 20.89 0.05
N LEU A 322 10.61 20.94 1.13
CA LEU A 322 11.20 22.20 1.61
C LEU A 322 12.30 22.69 0.66
N THR A 323 13.15 21.77 0.18
CA THR A 323 14.20 22.07 -0.80
C THR A 323 13.59 22.61 -2.10
N ILE A 324 12.52 22.00 -2.60
CA ILE A 324 11.80 22.46 -3.80
C ILE A 324 11.14 23.82 -3.55
N LEU A 325 10.45 24.02 -2.42
CA LEU A 325 9.81 25.30 -2.09
C LEU A 325 10.82 26.44 -2.04
N HIS A 326 11.99 26.20 -1.43
CA HIS A 326 13.08 27.16 -1.36
C HIS A 326 13.67 27.49 -2.74
N ALA A 327 13.93 26.47 -3.57
CA ALA A 327 14.43 26.65 -4.93
C ALA A 327 13.43 27.43 -5.81
N MET A 328 12.15 27.08 -5.79
CA MET A 328 11.09 27.80 -6.53
C MET A 328 10.94 29.25 -6.09
N ALA A 329 11.23 29.56 -4.81
CA ALA A 329 11.20 30.92 -4.28
C ALA A 329 12.50 31.70 -4.52
N GLY A 330 13.54 31.09 -5.09
CA GLY A 330 14.86 31.71 -5.26
C GLY A 330 15.59 32.01 -3.94
N ILE A 331 15.18 31.38 -2.84
CA ILE A 331 15.69 31.64 -1.48
C ILE A 331 16.41 30.37 -0.98
N PRO A 332 17.71 30.42 -0.64
CA PRO A 332 18.41 29.23 -0.17
C PRO A 332 17.77 28.64 1.08
N LEU A 333 17.80 27.32 1.20
CA LEU A 333 17.42 26.62 2.43
C LEU A 333 18.35 27.09 3.57
N PRO A 334 17.87 27.25 4.82
CA PRO A 334 18.73 27.58 5.95
C PRO A 334 19.95 26.64 6.02
N ASN A 335 21.13 27.20 6.32
CA ASN A 335 22.39 26.45 6.33
C ASN A 335 22.49 25.51 7.55
N HIS A 336 21.71 24.45 7.53
CA HIS A 336 21.66 23.39 8.52
C HIS A 336 21.48 22.03 7.84
N PRO A 337 22.21 20.96 8.23
CA PRO A 337 22.13 19.64 7.56
C PRO A 337 20.76 18.97 7.56
N ASP A 338 19.84 19.42 8.43
CA ASP A 338 18.47 18.94 8.49
C ASP A 338 17.53 20.09 8.91
N PRO A 339 16.63 20.58 8.04
CA PRO A 339 15.78 21.74 8.35
C PRO A 339 14.71 21.47 9.41
N TYR A 340 14.55 20.22 9.88
CA TYR A 340 13.61 19.88 10.95
C TYR A 340 14.25 19.86 12.35
N ILE A 341 15.56 20.08 12.47
CA ILE A 341 16.23 20.19 13.77
C ILE A 341 16.20 21.66 14.20
N ILE A 342 15.39 21.97 15.21
CA ILE A 342 15.25 23.31 15.79
C ILE A 342 15.47 23.21 17.30
N PRO A 343 16.35 24.04 17.90
CA PRO A 343 16.60 24.02 19.34
C PRO A 343 15.31 24.14 20.17
N GLY A 344 15.18 23.31 21.20
CA GLY A 344 14.03 23.28 22.10
C GLY A 344 12.86 22.37 21.66
N PHE A 345 12.89 21.79 20.46
CA PHE A 345 11.82 20.90 19.98
C PHE A 345 12.36 19.59 19.39
N ASP A 346 11.58 18.52 19.55
CA ASP A 346 11.85 17.26 18.86
C ASP A 346 11.68 17.39 17.34
N ARG A 347 12.58 16.75 16.59
CA ARG A 347 12.60 16.76 15.12
C ARG A 347 11.31 16.21 14.51
N GLY A 348 10.72 15.20 15.13
CA GLY A 348 9.44 14.61 14.72
C GLY A 348 8.29 15.62 14.86
N VAL A 349 8.23 16.36 15.97
CA VAL A 349 7.24 17.44 16.19
C VAL A 349 7.39 18.52 15.11
N VAL A 350 8.61 19.01 14.88
CA VAL A 350 8.90 20.03 13.85
C VAL A 350 8.50 19.53 12.46
N LYS A 351 8.89 18.29 12.09
CA LYS A 351 8.50 17.69 10.81
C LYS A 351 6.98 17.55 10.69
N THR A 352 6.27 17.21 11.76
CA THR A 352 4.80 17.15 11.77
C THR A 352 4.16 18.52 11.55
N PHE A 353 4.66 19.59 12.19
CA PHE A 353 4.20 20.96 11.95
C PHE A 353 4.40 21.40 10.49
N VAL A 354 5.59 21.17 9.92
CA VAL A 354 5.87 21.52 8.51
C VAL A 354 5.00 20.70 7.56
N THR A 355 4.81 19.40 7.82
CA THR A 355 3.95 18.53 7.00
C THR A 355 2.49 19.01 7.01
N MET A 356 1.97 19.39 8.18
CA MET A 356 0.63 20.00 8.30
C MET A 356 0.53 21.31 7.53
N THR A 357 1.53 22.19 7.68
CA THR A 357 1.58 23.50 7.02
C THR A 357 1.55 23.34 5.50
N LEU A 358 2.48 22.57 4.92
CA LEU A 358 2.55 22.37 3.47
C LEU A 358 1.31 21.64 2.92
N GLY A 359 0.62 20.84 3.73
CA GLY A 359 -0.60 20.13 3.35
C GLY A 359 -1.90 20.96 3.38
N TYR A 360 -1.86 22.23 3.80
CA TYR A 360 -3.05 23.07 3.95
C TYR A 360 -2.80 24.51 3.47
N ASP A 361 -3.82 25.17 2.88
CA ASP A 361 -3.67 26.49 2.25
C ASP A 361 -3.41 27.65 3.24
N ARG A 362 -3.44 27.39 4.55
CA ARG A 362 -3.27 28.38 5.63
C ARG A 362 -2.60 27.71 6.84
N PHE A 363 -2.23 28.49 7.85
CA PHE A 363 -1.86 27.90 9.13
C PHE A 363 -3.07 27.28 9.85
N HIS A 364 -2.85 26.12 10.47
CA HIS A 364 -3.75 25.58 11.48
C HIS A 364 -3.73 26.45 12.75
N LYS A 365 -4.80 26.34 13.55
CA LYS A 365 -4.87 26.98 14.88
C LYS A 365 -4.23 26.13 15.98
N ASP A 366 -4.20 24.81 15.79
CA ASP A 366 -3.67 23.81 16.71
C ASP A 366 -3.35 22.51 15.93
N TRP A 367 -2.81 21.50 16.62
CA TRP A 367 -2.61 20.15 16.09
C TRP A 367 -3.92 19.52 15.63
N THR A 368 -3.94 18.94 14.42
CA THR A 368 -5.10 18.18 13.94
C THR A 368 -5.14 16.78 14.55
N ASP A 369 -6.34 16.23 14.77
CA ASP A 369 -6.49 14.88 15.35
C ASP A 369 -5.73 13.81 14.54
N ASN A 370 -5.73 13.92 13.21
CA ASN A 370 -4.94 13.06 12.33
C ASN A 370 -3.43 13.17 12.58
N ALA A 371 -2.90 14.39 12.78
CA ALA A 371 -1.49 14.59 13.10
C ALA A 371 -1.13 14.01 14.47
N VAL A 372 -1.99 14.19 15.48
CA VAL A 372 -1.79 13.61 16.82
C VAL A 372 -1.83 12.08 16.77
N ALA A 373 -2.83 11.49 16.10
CA ALA A 373 -2.94 10.04 15.93
C ALA A 373 -1.72 9.47 15.19
N THR A 374 -1.30 10.10 14.09
CA THR A 374 -0.12 9.70 13.31
C THR A 374 1.16 9.81 14.12
N TYR A 375 1.34 10.88 14.91
CA TYR A 375 2.50 11.06 15.77
C TYR A 375 2.52 10.00 16.88
N ARG A 376 1.41 9.82 17.60
CA ARG A 376 1.26 8.81 18.66
C ARG A 376 1.50 7.38 18.16
N LYS A 377 1.01 7.02 16.96
CA LYS A 377 1.30 5.71 16.33
C LYS A 377 2.79 5.49 16.06
N LYS A 378 3.53 6.55 15.71
CA LYS A 378 4.97 6.50 15.39
C LYS A 378 5.87 6.52 16.63
N THR A 379 5.56 7.36 17.62
CA THR A 379 6.45 7.67 18.76
C THR A 379 5.95 7.16 20.12
N GLY A 380 4.67 6.78 20.22
CA GLY A 380 4.01 6.48 21.50
C GLY A 380 3.60 7.73 22.31
N GLN A 381 3.99 8.93 21.87
CA GLN A 381 3.79 10.18 22.62
C GLN A 381 2.53 10.94 22.17
N ASP A 382 1.94 11.75 23.05
CA ASP A 382 0.86 12.66 22.67
C ASP A 382 1.42 14.01 22.19
N LEU A 383 1.19 14.33 20.91
CA LEU A 383 1.58 15.60 20.31
C LEU A 383 0.89 16.81 20.96
N ARG A 384 -0.32 16.64 21.54
CA ARG A 384 -1.04 17.72 22.26
C ARG A 384 -0.32 18.19 23.52
N ALA A 385 0.62 17.41 24.06
CA ALA A 385 1.47 17.85 25.16
C ALA A 385 2.49 18.92 24.76
N VAL A 386 2.72 19.13 23.45
CA VAL A 386 3.67 20.13 22.94
C VAL A 386 2.93 21.39 22.49
N PRO A 387 3.24 22.59 23.03
CA PRO A 387 2.51 23.81 22.68
C PRO A 387 2.64 24.20 21.20
N PHE A 388 1.56 24.06 20.44
CA PHE A 388 1.52 24.34 18.99
C PHE A 388 2.03 25.75 18.64
N GLY A 389 1.63 26.77 19.41
CA GLY A 389 2.06 28.15 19.20
C GLY A 389 3.57 28.35 19.33
N ALA A 390 4.21 27.70 20.31
CA ALA A 390 5.65 27.79 20.51
C ALA A 390 6.42 27.10 19.37
N VAL A 391 5.95 25.93 18.91
CA VAL A 391 6.51 25.25 17.73
C VAL A 391 6.35 26.12 16.48
N LYS A 392 5.17 26.71 16.28
CA LYS A 392 4.91 27.61 15.14
C LYS A 392 5.92 28.76 15.10
N GLU A 393 6.06 29.52 16.18
CA GLU A 393 6.96 30.68 16.19
C GLU A 393 8.43 30.27 16.00
N ALA A 394 8.87 29.16 16.60
CA ALA A 394 10.21 28.64 16.39
C ALA A 394 10.47 28.18 14.94
N VAL A 395 9.51 27.48 14.32
CA VAL A 395 9.60 27.06 12.91
C VAL A 395 9.58 28.27 11.97
N LEU A 396 8.72 29.25 12.21
CA LEU A 396 8.66 30.46 11.39
C LEU A 396 9.89 31.37 11.59
N SER A 397 10.55 31.30 12.74
CA SER A 397 11.85 31.94 12.96
C SER A 397 12.97 31.23 12.19
N ALA A 398 13.06 29.91 12.30
CA ALA A 398 14.10 29.09 11.66
C ALA A 398 13.95 28.96 10.13
N ILE A 399 12.71 28.98 9.62
CA ILE A 399 12.39 28.86 8.19
C ILE A 399 11.49 30.05 7.77
N PRO A 400 12.05 31.26 7.58
CA PRO A 400 11.25 32.47 7.34
C PRO A 400 10.34 32.41 6.10
N LEU A 401 10.71 31.63 5.08
CA LEU A 401 9.90 31.43 3.87
C LEU A 401 8.51 30.83 4.17
N LEU A 402 8.36 30.07 5.26
CA LEU A 402 7.06 29.54 5.65
C LEU A 402 6.10 30.65 6.14
N LYS A 403 6.58 31.84 6.54
CA LYS A 403 5.71 32.95 6.99
C LYS A 403 4.73 33.38 5.91
N SER A 404 5.17 33.42 4.65
CA SER A 404 4.36 33.76 3.47
C SER A 404 3.59 32.57 2.89
N TRP A 405 3.60 31.40 3.53
CA TRP A 405 2.90 30.22 3.01
C TRP A 405 1.41 30.44 2.70
N PRO A 406 0.60 31.13 3.53
CA PRO A 406 -0.82 31.37 3.24
C PRO A 406 -1.05 32.13 1.92
N ASP A 407 -0.16 33.06 1.60
CA ASP A 407 -0.27 33.98 0.45
C ASP A 407 0.59 33.54 -0.76
N SER A 408 1.40 32.48 -0.59
CA SER A 408 2.20 31.87 -1.66
C SER A 408 1.32 31.46 -2.85
N PRO A 409 1.81 31.50 -4.10
CA PRO A 409 1.16 30.83 -5.23
C PRO A 409 1.43 29.31 -5.24
N ILE A 410 2.54 28.86 -4.64
CA ILE A 410 3.01 27.47 -4.64
C ILE A 410 2.18 26.65 -3.64
N ARG A 411 1.73 25.46 -4.03
CA ARG A 411 1.01 24.50 -3.16
C ARG A 411 1.65 23.12 -3.21
N TRP A 412 1.15 22.22 -2.36
CA TRP A 412 1.65 20.84 -2.26
C TRP A 412 1.62 20.08 -3.58
N GLY A 413 0.68 20.41 -4.48
CA GLY A 413 0.54 19.77 -5.78
C GLY A 413 1.71 20.08 -6.70
N ASP A 414 2.19 21.32 -6.69
CA ASP A 414 3.36 21.80 -7.43
C ASP A 414 4.65 21.14 -6.89
N LEU A 415 4.82 21.15 -5.57
CA LEU A 415 5.96 20.53 -4.88
C LEU A 415 6.05 19.03 -5.17
N GLN A 416 4.91 18.33 -5.10
CA GLN A 416 4.82 16.91 -5.41
C GLN A 416 5.06 16.62 -6.91
N PHE A 417 4.68 17.54 -7.79
CA PHE A 417 4.87 17.37 -9.23
C PHE A 417 6.35 17.43 -9.61
N ILE A 418 7.05 18.48 -9.20
CA ILE A 418 8.49 18.65 -9.45
C ILE A 418 9.29 17.49 -8.85
N GLU A 419 8.95 17.07 -7.62
CA GLU A 419 9.53 15.87 -7.02
C GLU A 419 9.26 14.61 -7.87
N SER A 420 8.00 14.41 -8.30
CA SER A 420 7.63 13.22 -9.06
C SER A 420 8.35 13.15 -10.40
N GLU A 421 8.54 14.26 -11.10
CA GLU A 421 9.28 14.31 -12.35
C GLU A 421 10.74 13.90 -12.13
N ALA A 422 11.42 14.48 -11.14
CA ALA A 422 12.80 14.11 -10.79
C ALA A 422 12.96 12.63 -10.42
N VAL A 423 12.05 12.08 -9.61
CA VAL A 423 12.10 10.67 -9.18
C VAL A 423 11.77 9.73 -10.35
N ILE A 424 10.78 10.06 -11.18
CA ILE A 424 10.38 9.23 -12.33
C ILE A 424 11.46 9.22 -13.40
N ASP A 425 12.07 10.37 -13.69
CA ASP A 425 13.19 10.47 -14.64
C ASP A 425 14.43 9.72 -14.14
N ALA A 426 14.72 9.74 -12.84
CA ALA A 426 15.78 8.91 -12.25
C ALA A 426 15.48 7.41 -12.36
N VAL A 427 14.24 6.99 -12.09
CA VAL A 427 13.80 5.58 -12.25
C VAL A 427 13.84 5.14 -13.72
N HIS A 428 13.48 6.03 -14.66
CA HIS A 428 13.49 5.77 -16.10
C HIS A 428 14.92 5.63 -16.63
N THR A 429 15.82 6.57 -16.32
CA THR A 429 17.27 6.45 -16.62
C THR A 429 17.85 5.16 -16.06
N LEU A 430 17.58 4.82 -14.78
CA LEU A 430 18.07 3.56 -14.19
C LEU A 430 17.55 2.34 -14.96
N ALA A 431 16.26 2.30 -15.31
CA ALA A 431 15.65 1.17 -16.02
C ALA A 431 16.16 1.02 -17.47
N PHE A 432 16.24 2.10 -18.24
CA PHE A 432 16.44 2.03 -19.70
C PHE A 432 17.87 2.36 -20.17
N GLU A 433 18.63 3.16 -19.43
CA GLU A 433 20.05 3.42 -19.74
C GLU A 433 20.99 2.43 -19.03
N HIS A 434 20.55 1.83 -17.92
CA HIS A 434 21.40 0.95 -17.10
C HIS A 434 20.82 -0.45 -16.84
N GLY A 435 19.55 -0.71 -17.17
CA GLY A 435 18.91 -2.00 -16.90
C GLY A 435 18.61 -2.27 -15.42
N ILE A 436 18.63 -1.24 -14.57
CA ILE A 436 18.54 -1.32 -13.11
C ILE A 436 17.11 -1.04 -12.64
N PRO A 437 16.44 -1.99 -11.97
CA PRO A 437 15.15 -1.75 -11.36
C PRO A 437 15.25 -0.85 -10.11
N ALA A 438 14.42 0.20 -10.08
CA ALA A 438 14.28 1.13 -8.96
C ALA A 438 12.80 1.33 -8.61
N LEU A 439 12.38 0.94 -7.40
CA LEU A 439 11.00 1.07 -6.92
C LEU A 439 10.79 2.42 -6.19
N PRO A 440 10.01 3.38 -6.73
CA PRO A 440 9.82 4.68 -6.11
C PRO A 440 8.89 4.63 -4.88
N VAL A 441 9.27 5.26 -3.78
CA VAL A 441 8.42 5.52 -2.60
C VAL A 441 8.47 7.03 -2.31
N HIS A 442 7.53 7.78 -2.90
CA HIS A 442 7.47 9.24 -2.77
C HIS A 442 8.78 9.94 -3.20
N ASP A 443 9.50 10.55 -2.25
CA ASP A 443 10.79 11.22 -2.35
C ASP A 443 12.01 10.26 -2.26
N SER A 444 11.79 8.96 -2.40
CA SER A 444 12.82 7.93 -2.30
C SER A 444 12.71 6.85 -3.38
N ILE A 445 13.80 6.11 -3.60
CA ILE A 445 13.84 4.92 -4.48
C ILE A 445 14.47 3.73 -3.76
N ILE A 446 13.93 2.53 -3.97
CA ILE A 446 14.49 1.27 -3.48
C ILE A 446 15.18 0.57 -4.65
N VAL A 447 16.49 0.32 -4.52
CA VAL A 447 17.36 -0.24 -5.58
C VAL A 447 18.19 -1.41 -5.06
N PRO A 448 18.64 -2.36 -5.90
CA PRO A 448 19.62 -3.36 -5.48
C PRO A 448 20.88 -2.69 -4.93
N ALA A 449 21.36 -3.13 -3.77
CA ALA A 449 22.39 -2.44 -3.00
C ALA A 449 23.72 -2.28 -3.77
N ARG A 450 24.04 -3.20 -4.69
CA ARG A 450 25.22 -3.09 -5.57
C ARG A 450 25.21 -1.86 -6.49
N TYR A 451 24.03 -1.30 -6.77
CA TYR A 451 23.85 -0.13 -7.63
C TYR A 451 23.69 1.18 -6.85
N LYS A 452 23.84 1.17 -5.52
CA LYS A 452 23.66 2.32 -4.62
C LYS A 452 24.27 3.62 -5.16
N GLU A 453 25.57 3.62 -5.47
CA GLU A 453 26.26 4.86 -5.85
C GLU A 453 25.83 5.41 -7.22
N LEU A 454 25.49 4.53 -8.17
CA LEU A 454 24.95 4.92 -9.47
C LEU A 454 23.51 5.47 -9.32
N ALA A 455 22.70 4.87 -8.46
CA ALA A 455 21.36 5.34 -8.15
C ALA A 455 21.36 6.69 -7.38
N ILE A 456 22.29 6.88 -6.44
CA ILE A 456 22.53 8.18 -5.79
C ILE A 456 22.91 9.24 -6.84
N LYS A 457 23.81 8.92 -7.78
CA LYS A 457 24.20 9.81 -8.86
C LYS A 457 22.99 10.20 -9.73
N ALA A 458 22.27 9.21 -10.26
CA ALA A 458 21.10 9.43 -11.12
C ALA A 458 20.02 10.27 -10.42
N LEU A 459 19.66 9.93 -9.18
CA LEU A 459 18.67 10.67 -8.39
C LEU A 459 19.13 12.11 -8.08
N SER A 460 20.41 12.29 -7.73
CA SER A 460 20.99 13.62 -7.48
C SER A 460 21.01 14.50 -8.73
N GLU A 461 21.34 13.92 -9.89
CA GLU A 461 21.42 14.62 -11.17
C GLU A 461 20.05 15.00 -11.71
N LYS A 462 19.06 14.07 -11.70
CA LYS A 462 17.71 14.41 -12.16
C LYS A 462 17.02 15.41 -11.21
N PHE A 463 17.16 15.25 -9.88
CA PHE A 463 16.66 16.27 -8.95
C PHE A 463 17.31 17.64 -9.16
N ALA A 464 18.62 17.71 -9.42
CA ALA A 464 19.27 18.97 -9.76
C ALA A 464 18.80 19.56 -11.09
N ALA A 465 18.46 18.74 -12.09
CA ALA A 465 17.92 19.21 -13.36
C ALA A 465 16.52 19.84 -13.23
N TYR A 466 15.65 19.27 -12.40
CA TYR A 466 14.28 19.77 -12.18
C TYR A 466 14.17 20.86 -11.10
N VAL A 467 15.06 20.88 -10.11
CA VAL A 467 14.98 21.75 -8.92
C VAL A 467 16.08 22.82 -8.91
N GLY A 468 17.13 22.69 -9.73
CA GLY A 468 18.27 23.62 -9.79
C GLY A 468 19.28 23.48 -8.65
N VAL A 469 19.05 22.58 -7.69
CA VAL A 469 19.95 22.29 -6.56
C VAL A 469 20.10 20.79 -6.35
N ARG A 470 21.30 20.33 -5.92
CA ARG A 470 21.51 18.91 -5.59
C ARG A 470 20.86 18.56 -4.24
N PRO A 471 20.16 17.43 -4.13
CA PRO A 471 19.58 16.97 -2.88
C PRO A 471 20.66 16.39 -1.95
N THR A 472 20.38 16.39 -0.65
CA THR A 472 21.05 15.46 0.28
C THR A 472 20.26 14.15 0.27
N ILE A 473 20.94 13.02 0.07
CA ILE A 473 20.32 11.69 -0.04
C ILE A 473 20.81 10.80 1.12
N ASP A 474 19.87 10.22 1.87
CA ASP A 474 20.16 9.22 2.91
C ASP A 474 19.93 7.79 2.38
N ALA A 475 20.85 6.88 2.67
CA ALA A 475 20.68 5.44 2.47
C ALA A 475 20.20 4.78 3.79
N LYS A 476 19.13 3.98 3.74
CA LYS A 476 18.42 3.47 4.93
C LYS A 476 18.37 1.94 5.05
#